data_AF-A0A2M8C3M6-F1
#
_entry.id   AF-A0A2M8C3M6-F1
#
_cell.length_a   1.000
_cell.length_b   1.000
_cell.length_c   1.000
_cell.angle_alpha   90.00
_cell.angle_beta   90.00
_cell.angle_gamma   90.00
#
_symmetry.space_group_name_H-M   'P 1'
#
loop_
_entity.id
_entity.type
_entity.pdbx_description
1 polymer ?
#
loop_
_entity_poly.entity_id
_entity_poly.type
_entity_poly.pdbx_seq_one_letter_code
_entity_poly.pdbx_strand_id
1 'polypeptide(L)'
;MTKQQLIELVQNVHLEENIQGLLFAFIESVPELKAEHVDAIADILQYQADFYDATADLFDAQAEECENLAANMQTLNAQEQTDKLAALKTYQDNLVAQMTKKLDELKAKV
;
A
#
# COMPACT_ATOMS: atom_id res chain seq x y z
N MET A 1 15.04 -4.86 -24.73
CA MET A 1 13.58 -5.06 -24.65
C MET A 1 12.92 -4.11 -25.62
N THR A 2 11.95 -4.58 -26.42
CA THR A 2 11.21 -3.75 -27.39
C THR A 2 9.96 -3.16 -26.75
N LYS A 3 9.34 -2.18 -27.43
CA LYS A 3 8.06 -1.57 -27.01
C LYS A 3 6.95 -2.59 -26.85
N GLN A 4 6.86 -3.53 -27.80
CA GLN A 4 5.89 -4.61 -27.74
C GLN A 4 6.15 -5.56 -26.55
N GLN A 5 7.41 -5.94 -26.32
CA GLN A 5 7.78 -6.79 -25.19
C GLN A 5 7.47 -6.15 -23.84
N LEU A 6 7.62 -4.83 -23.73
CA LEU A 6 7.32 -4.08 -22.51
C LEU A 6 5.81 -3.94 -22.28
N ILE A 7 5.03 -3.73 -23.33
CA ILE A 7 3.56 -3.75 -23.24
C ILE A 7 3.08 -5.11 -22.77
N GLU A 8 3.59 -6.19 -23.38
CA GLU A 8 3.26 -7.57 -22.97
C GLU A 8 3.65 -7.83 -21.51
N LEU A 9 4.81 -7.33 -21.06
CA LEU A 9 5.20 -7.43 -19.65
C LEU A 9 4.19 -6.72 -18.73
N VAL A 10 3.89 -5.45 -19.00
CA VAL A 10 2.94 -4.65 -18.19
C VAL A 10 1.52 -5.24 -18.23
N GLN A 11 1.12 -5.90 -19.32
CA GLN A 11 -0.16 -6.62 -19.41
C GLN A 11 -0.23 -7.86 -18.51
N ASN A 12 0.90 -8.56 -18.33
CA ASN A 12 0.95 -9.83 -17.62
C ASN A 12 1.30 -9.69 -16.13
N VAL A 13 1.79 -8.53 -15.69
CA VAL A 13 2.03 -8.25 -14.27
C VAL A 13 0.72 -7.80 -13.63
N HIS A 14 0.44 -8.31 -12.42
CA HIS A 14 -0.69 -7.85 -11.63
C HIS A 14 -0.40 -6.43 -11.10
N LEU A 15 -1.08 -5.45 -11.68
CA LEU A 15 -0.92 -4.04 -11.36
C LEU A 15 -2.27 -3.44 -10.97
N GLU A 16 -2.20 -2.32 -10.25
CA GLU A 16 -3.39 -1.53 -9.99
C GLU A 16 -3.84 -0.96 -11.33
N GLU A 17 -5.15 -0.99 -11.63
CA GLU A 17 -5.67 -0.59 -12.94
C GLU A 17 -5.19 0.82 -13.35
N ASN A 18 -5.09 1.73 -12.39
CA ASN A 18 -4.60 3.09 -12.59
C ASN A 18 -3.11 3.13 -12.98
N ILE A 19 -2.26 2.31 -12.35
CA ILE A 19 -0.83 2.25 -12.65
C ILE A 19 -0.62 1.61 -14.02
N GLN A 20 -1.32 0.51 -14.28
CA GLN A 20 -1.24 -0.19 -15.56
C GLN A 20 -1.62 0.71 -16.73
N GLY A 21 -2.72 1.47 -16.62
CA GLY A 21 -3.16 2.42 -17.63
C GLY A 21 -2.16 3.56 -17.86
N LEU A 22 -1.56 4.09 -16.79
CA LEU A 22 -0.53 5.14 -16.89
C LEU A 22 0.74 4.63 -17.57
N LEU A 23 1.17 3.41 -17.25
CA LEU A 23 2.33 2.79 -17.90
C LEU A 23 2.08 2.56 -19.39
N PHE A 24 0.90 2.08 -19.80
CA PHE A 24 0.57 1.96 -21.21
C PHE A 24 0.58 3.31 -21.92
N ALA A 25 -0.09 4.31 -21.36
CA ALA A 25 -0.11 5.66 -21.94
C ALA A 25 1.30 6.24 -22.09
N PHE A 26 2.16 6.04 -21.08
CA PHE A 26 3.55 6.45 -21.14
C PHE A 26 4.32 5.72 -22.25
N ILE A 27 4.26 4.39 -22.29
CA ILE A 27 4.95 3.57 -23.28
C ILE A 27 4.49 3.97 -24.69
N GLU A 28 3.19 4.16 -24.90
CA GLU A 28 2.62 4.58 -26.18
C GLU A 28 3.09 5.97 -26.60
N SER A 29 3.17 6.92 -25.66
CA SER A 29 3.58 8.31 -25.91
C SER A 29 5.04 8.47 -26.33
N VAL A 30 5.93 7.56 -25.95
CA VAL A 30 7.34 7.65 -26.32
C VAL A 30 7.56 7.08 -27.74
N PRO A 31 8.19 7.85 -28.65
CA PRO A 31 8.45 7.40 -30.01
C PRO A 31 9.50 6.28 -30.06
N GLU A 32 10.46 6.31 -29.14
CA GLU A 32 11.49 5.29 -28.99
C GLU A 32 11.74 4.98 -27.51
N LEU A 33 11.89 3.69 -27.19
CA LEU A 33 12.26 3.25 -25.85
C LEU A 33 13.77 3.35 -25.65
N LYS A 34 14.15 4.05 -24.60
CA LYS A 34 15.51 4.12 -24.09
C LYS A 34 15.63 3.31 -22.82
N ALA A 35 16.86 3.00 -22.42
CA ALA A 35 17.15 2.29 -21.18
C ALA A 35 16.50 2.98 -19.96
N GLU A 36 16.61 4.31 -19.87
CA GLU A 36 16.03 5.11 -18.77
C GLU A 36 14.51 4.94 -18.59
N HIS A 37 13.76 4.71 -19.68
CA HIS A 37 12.32 4.45 -19.60
C HIS A 37 12.03 3.05 -19.05
N VAL A 38 12.84 2.07 -19.45
CA VAL A 38 12.74 0.69 -18.98
C VAL A 38 13.05 0.61 -17.50
N ASP A 39 14.13 1.28 -17.08
CA ASP A 39 14.56 1.32 -15.69
C ASP A 39 13.49 1.99 -14.81
N ALA A 40 12.94 3.12 -15.24
CA ALA A 40 11.86 3.80 -14.51
C ALA A 40 10.60 2.93 -14.38
N ILE A 41 10.24 2.16 -15.42
CA ILE A 41 9.12 1.22 -15.34
C ILE A 41 9.45 0.08 -14.37
N ALA A 42 10.67 -0.45 -14.40
CA ALA A 42 11.11 -1.48 -13.47
C ALA A 42 11.04 -0.99 -12.01
N ASP A 43 11.45 0.24 -11.73
CA ASP A 43 11.34 0.86 -10.41
C ASP A 43 9.88 0.96 -9.96
N ILE A 44 8.97 1.38 -10.84
CA ILE A 44 7.52 1.45 -10.53
C ILE A 44 6.98 0.06 -10.18
N LEU A 45 7.34 -0.97 -10.94
CA LEU A 45 6.92 -2.35 -10.67
C LEU A 45 7.45 -2.84 -9.32
N GLN A 46 8.71 -2.51 -8.98
CA GLN A 46 9.30 -2.86 -7.69
C GLN A 46 8.59 -2.14 -6.53
N TYR A 47 8.33 -0.84 -6.65
CA TYR A 47 7.61 -0.09 -5.62
C TYR A 47 6.20 -0.65 -5.36
N GLN A 48 5.53 -1.12 -6.41
CA GLN A 48 4.23 -1.74 -6.26
C GLN A 48 4.31 -3.11 -5.55
N ALA A 49 5.33 -3.91 -5.86
CA ALA A 49 5.58 -5.17 -5.14
C ALA A 49 5.83 -4.90 -3.64
N ASP A 50 6.75 -3.97 -3.33
CA ASP A 50 7.07 -3.58 -1.96
C ASP A 50 5.83 -3.08 -1.19
N PHE A 51 4.95 -2.35 -1.87
CA PHE A 51 3.70 -1.87 -1.28
C PHE A 51 2.74 -3.01 -0.95
N TYR A 52 2.59 -4.00 -1.83
CA TYR A 52 1.74 -5.16 -1.55
C TYR A 52 2.28 -6.01 -0.40
N ASP A 53 3.60 -6.23 -0.35
CA ASP A 53 4.24 -6.97 0.75
C ASP A 53 4.01 -6.25 2.10
N ALA A 54 4.27 -4.94 2.15
CA ALA A 54 4.03 -4.14 3.35
C ALA A 54 2.55 -4.11 3.76
N THR A 55 1.63 -4.19 2.79
CA THR A 55 0.20 -4.25 3.05
C THR A 55 -0.22 -5.61 3.58
N ALA A 56 0.38 -6.70 3.09
CA ALA A 56 0.15 -8.05 3.60
C ALA A 56 0.59 -8.16 5.06
N ASP A 57 1.80 -7.70 5.38
CA ASP A 57 2.32 -7.66 6.76
C ASP A 57 1.40 -6.87 7.70
N LEU A 58 0.83 -5.75 7.23
CA LEU A 58 -0.10 -4.94 8.00
C LEU A 58 -1.42 -5.69 8.26
N PHE A 59 -1.96 -6.40 7.27
CA PHE A 59 -3.17 -7.19 7.44
C PHE A 59 -2.96 -8.37 8.39
N ASP A 60 -1.81 -9.03 8.32
CA ASP A 60 -1.45 -10.11 9.25
C ASP A 60 -1.34 -9.59 10.69
N ALA A 61 -0.67 -8.44 10.89
CA ALA A 61 -0.60 -7.80 12.20
C ALA A 61 -1.99 -7.38 12.72
N GLN A 62 -2.85 -6.87 11.84
CA GLN A 62 -4.23 -6.51 12.20
C GLN A 62 -5.07 -7.74 12.56
N ALA A 63 -4.89 -8.86 11.86
CA ALA A 63 -5.55 -10.11 12.17
C ALA A 63 -5.13 -10.63 13.54
N GLU A 64 -3.83 -10.63 13.83
CA GLU A 64 -3.30 -11.01 15.15
C GLU A 64 -3.84 -10.11 16.27
N GLU A 65 -3.91 -8.79 16.04
CA GLU A 65 -4.50 -7.86 17.01
C GLU A 65 -5.99 -8.16 17.24
N CYS A 66 -6.76 -8.41 16.18
CA CYS A 66 -8.17 -8.78 16.27
C CYS A 66 -8.38 -10.08 17.05
N GLU A 67 -7.59 -11.12 16.79
CA GLU A 67 -7.64 -12.39 17.50
C GLU A 67 -7.31 -12.21 18.99
N ASN A 68 -6.25 -11.46 19.29
CA ASN A 68 -5.87 -11.13 20.66
C ASN A 68 -6.99 -10.34 21.37
N LEU A 69 -7.63 -9.39 20.69
CA LEU A 69 -8.76 -8.65 21.24
C LEU A 69 -9.96 -9.56 21.50
N ALA A 70 -10.31 -10.45 20.56
CA ALA A 70 -11.42 -11.38 20.72
C ALA A 70 -11.20 -12.35 21.89
N ALA A 71 -10.00 -12.93 22.00
CA ALA A 71 -9.61 -13.82 23.12
C ALA A 71 -9.69 -13.09 24.47
N ASN A 72 -9.26 -11.83 24.50
CA ASN A 72 -9.36 -11.02 25.71
C ASN A 72 -10.81 -10.61 26.03
N MET A 73 -11.66 -10.33 25.04
CA MET A 73 -13.07 -9.99 25.28
C MET A 73 -13.86 -11.15 25.88
N GLN A 74 -13.50 -12.40 25.55
CA GLN A 74 -14.12 -13.59 26.14
C GLN A 74 -13.72 -13.82 27.61
N THR A 75 -12.66 -13.16 28.09
CA THR A 75 -12.13 -13.34 29.46
C THR A 75 -12.36 -12.14 30.39
N LEU A 76 -12.82 -11.01 29.86
CA LEU A 76 -12.95 -9.74 30.58
C LEU A 76 -14.43 -9.38 30.88
N ASN A 77 -14.68 -8.80 32.05
CA ASN A 77 -16.00 -8.28 32.42
C ASN A 77 -16.28 -6.92 31.73
N ALA A 78 -17.52 -6.43 31.78
CA ALA A 78 -17.97 -5.27 31.00
C ALA A 78 -17.15 -3.97 31.22
N GLN A 79 -16.51 -3.81 32.38
CA GLN A 79 -15.66 -2.65 32.67
C GLN A 79 -14.35 -2.71 31.87
N GLU A 80 -13.73 -3.88 31.83
CA GLU A 80 -12.46 -4.10 31.12
C GLU A 80 -12.63 -4.05 29.60
N GLN A 81 -13.80 -4.44 29.08
CA GLN A 81 -14.16 -4.23 27.66
C GLN A 81 -14.27 -2.74 27.32
N THR A 82 -14.81 -1.91 28.23
CA THR A 82 -14.92 -0.46 28.06
C THR A 82 -13.55 0.21 28.03
N ASP A 83 -12.64 -0.21 28.92
CA ASP A 83 -11.28 0.33 28.99
C ASP A 83 -10.46 -0.04 27.73
N LYS A 84 -10.63 -1.26 27.20
CA LYS A 84 -10.01 -1.66 25.92
C LYS A 84 -10.58 -0.91 24.73
N LEU A 85 -11.89 -0.66 24.69
CA LEU A 85 -12.49 0.13 23.62
C LEU A 85 -11.94 1.57 23.59
N ALA A 86 -11.72 2.16 24.78
CA ALA A 86 -11.12 3.48 24.92
C ALA A 86 -9.64 3.49 24.48
N ALA A 87 -8.88 2.44 24.80
CA ALA A 87 -7.49 2.31 24.37
C ALA A 87 -7.37 2.16 22.84
N LEU A 88 -8.20 1.32 22.23
CA LEU A 88 -8.30 1.15 20.78
C LEU A 88 -8.64 2.45 20.07
N LYS A 89 -9.62 3.20 20.59
CA LYS A 89 -9.99 4.49 20.02
C LYS A 89 -8.82 5.49 20.07
N THR A 90 -8.10 5.53 21.18
CA THR A 90 -6.91 6.36 21.34
C THR A 90 -5.80 5.98 20.35
N TYR A 91 -5.58 4.68 20.15
CA TYR A 91 -4.62 4.19 19.16
C TYR A 91 -5.02 4.58 17.74
N GLN A 92 -6.30 4.41 17.40
CA GLN A 92 -6.84 4.78 16.08
C GLN A 92 -6.70 6.29 15.82
N ASP A 93 -7.02 7.14 16.79
CA ASP A 93 -6.87 8.59 16.67
C ASP A 93 -5.39 8.99 16.46
N ASN A 94 -4.46 8.33 17.15
CA ASN A 94 -3.03 8.52 16.95
C ASN A 94 -2.56 8.08 15.57
N LEU A 95 -3.07 6.94 15.06
CA LEU A 95 -2.72 6.45 13.73
C LEU A 95 -3.20 7.43 12.65
N VAL A 96 -4.43 7.94 12.78
CA VAL A 96 -5.00 8.96 11.88
C VAL A 96 -4.18 10.25 11.91
N ALA A 97 -3.75 10.69 13.10
CA ALA A 97 -2.90 11.87 13.23
C ALA A 97 -1.54 11.68 12.54
N GLN A 98 -0.92 10.51 12.70
CA GLN A 98 0.35 10.17 12.04
C GLN A 98 0.21 10.10 10.52
N MET A 99 -0.87 9.48 10.02
CA MET A 99 -1.16 9.43 8.59
C MET A 99 -1.38 10.83 8.01
N THR A 100 -2.15 11.68 8.70
CA THR A 100 -2.40 13.06 8.29
C THR A 100 -1.09 13.84 8.19
N LYS A 101 -0.24 13.73 9.21
CA LYS A 101 1.08 14.38 9.24
C LYS A 101 1.96 13.90 8.08
N LYS A 102 2.05 12.58 7.85
CA LYS A 102 2.80 12.03 6.70
C LYS A 102 2.27 12.54 5.36
N LEU A 103 0.95 12.68 5.22
CA LEU A 103 0.32 13.17 4.01
C LEU A 103 0.68 14.63 3.73
N ASP A 104 0.71 15.47 4.77
CA ASP A 104 1.12 16.88 4.66
C ASP A 104 2.61 17.01 4.33
N GLU A 105 3.46 16.17 4.92
CA GLU A 105 4.91 16.12 4.61
C GLU A 105 5.17 15.70 3.16
N LEU A 106 4.37 14.78 2.60
CA LEU A 106 4.46 14.39 1.20
C LEU A 106 4.00 15.51 0.26
N LYS A 107 2.91 16.21 0.58
CA LYS A 107 2.43 17.36 -0.19
C LYS A 107 3.45 18.51 -0.22
N ALA A 108 4.20 18.71 0.85
CA ALA A 108 5.22 19.76 0.92
C ALA A 108 6.50 19.46 0.11
N LYS A 109 6.67 18.22 -0.38
CA LYS A 109 7.82 17.79 -1.19
C LYS A 109 7.54 17.75 -2.69
N VAL A 110 6.32 18.07 -3.12
CA VAL A 110 5.89 18.24 -4.52
C VAL A 110 5.76 19.73 -4.81
#